data_AF-A0A2D2DGK5-F1
#
_entry.id   AF-A0A2D2DGK5-F1
#
_cell.length_a   1.000
_cell.length_b   1.000
_cell.length_c   1.000
_cell.angle_alpha   90.00
_cell.angle_beta   90.00
_cell.angle_gamma   90.00
#
_symmetry.space_group_name_H-M   'P 1'
#
loop_
_entity.id
_entity.type
_entity.pdbx_description
1 polymer ?
#
loop_
_entity_poly.entity_id
_entity_poly.type
_entity_poly.pdbx_seq_one_letter_code
_entity_poly.pdbx_strand_id
1 'polypeptide(L)'
;MNIRLMGLIAALATGLSAGACAHTNLTSMYTDIAGKSCKKTVADKVTGAYTLRCPGVGKYRLHIHDDDERSSIDIVTPDARVFALNYWEVVTHGFSSLGKKAEWRVANVGGKTVPVALIVRLNVMDQSDPERPKRRQVLVVAHIGKDTACVVNVVDAASTDANAAARAAADRPEQTCLKSAAP
;
A
#
# COMPACT_ATOMS: atom_id res chain seq x y z
N MET A 1 80.30 6.83 -14.37
CA MET A 1 79.47 7.89 -13.79
C MET A 1 78.18 7.97 -14.58
N ASN A 2 77.06 8.03 -13.86
CA ASN A 2 75.66 8.14 -14.29
C ASN A 2 74.82 6.86 -14.17
N ILE A 3 73.66 7.08 -13.58
CA ILE A 3 72.88 6.22 -12.68
C ILE A 3 71.42 6.30 -13.17
N ARG A 4 70.65 5.22 -12.95
CA ARG A 4 69.17 5.11 -12.90
C ARG A 4 68.42 5.09 -14.25
N LEU A 5 67.28 4.40 -14.41
CA LEU A 5 66.24 4.07 -13.42
C LEU A 5 65.46 2.82 -13.87
N MET A 6 65.23 1.86 -12.96
CA MET A 6 64.22 0.80 -13.10
C MET A 6 62.82 1.43 -13.04
N GLY A 7 61.95 1.12 -13.99
CA GLY A 7 60.52 1.45 -13.93
C GLY A 7 59.70 0.17 -13.74
N LEU A 8 59.32 -0.14 -12.50
CA LEU A 8 58.27 -1.11 -12.21
C LEU A 8 56.92 -0.50 -12.62
N ILE A 9 56.25 -1.08 -13.60
CA ILE A 9 54.86 -0.78 -13.92
C ILE A 9 53.99 -1.62 -12.97
N ALA A 10 53.55 -1.04 -11.87
CA ALA A 10 52.56 -1.64 -10.99
C ALA A 10 51.15 -1.41 -11.60
N ALA A 11 50.55 -2.48 -12.12
CA ALA A 11 49.17 -2.48 -12.59
C ALA A 11 48.21 -2.48 -11.39
N LEU A 12 47.60 -1.33 -11.09
CA LEU A 12 46.57 -1.20 -10.06
C LEU A 12 45.20 -1.48 -10.69
N ALA A 13 44.75 -2.73 -10.63
CA ALA A 13 43.39 -3.11 -11.02
C ALA A 13 42.40 -2.65 -9.94
N THR A 14 41.78 -1.48 -10.12
CA THR A 14 40.66 -1.01 -9.31
C THR A 14 39.42 -1.85 -9.63
N GLY A 15 39.10 -2.81 -8.77
CA GLY A 15 37.86 -3.57 -8.83
C GLY A 15 36.65 -2.66 -8.54
N LEU A 16 35.83 -2.38 -9.55
CA LEU A 16 34.48 -1.84 -9.37
C LEU A 16 33.62 -2.94 -8.71
N SER A 17 33.48 -2.88 -7.39
CA SER A 17 32.41 -3.60 -6.70
C SER A 17 31.07 -2.94 -7.05
N ALA A 18 30.45 -3.36 -8.15
CA ALA A 18 29.06 -3.07 -8.41
C ALA A 18 28.22 -3.74 -7.31
N GLY A 19 27.81 -2.97 -6.31
CA GLY A 19 26.81 -3.39 -5.35
C GLY A 19 25.54 -3.74 -6.11
N ALA A 20 25.30 -5.04 -6.32
CA ALA A 20 24.04 -5.52 -6.85
C ALA A 20 22.96 -5.15 -5.83
N CYS A 21 22.23 -4.06 -6.09
CA CYS A 21 20.98 -3.81 -5.41
C CYS A 21 20.07 -4.97 -5.78
N ALA A 22 19.92 -5.93 -4.85
CA ALA A 22 18.99 -7.02 -5.00
C ALA A 22 17.61 -6.40 -5.21
N HIS A 23 17.14 -6.43 -6.46
CA HIS A 23 15.75 -6.09 -6.75
C HIS A 23 14.92 -7.15 -6.05
N THR A 24 14.30 -6.77 -4.93
CA THR A 24 13.33 -7.64 -4.29
C THR A 24 12.20 -7.78 -5.31
N ASN A 25 12.11 -8.93 -5.97
CA ASN A 25 11.08 -9.19 -6.95
C ASN A 25 9.72 -9.26 -6.22
N LEU A 26 9.05 -8.11 -6.13
CA LEU A 26 7.74 -8.00 -5.52
C LEU A 26 6.69 -8.56 -6.47
N THR A 27 5.80 -9.37 -5.93
CA THR A 27 4.72 -10.02 -6.70
C THR A 27 3.36 -9.61 -6.14
N SER A 28 2.32 -9.70 -6.97
CA SER A 28 0.94 -9.43 -6.54
C SER A 28 0.29 -10.71 -6.04
N MET A 29 -0.37 -10.62 -4.89
CA MET A 29 -1.35 -11.60 -4.42
C MET A 29 -2.67 -10.88 -4.16
N TYR A 30 -3.81 -11.56 -4.32
CA TYR A 30 -5.12 -10.92 -4.22
C TYR A 30 -6.00 -11.61 -3.19
N THR A 31 -6.72 -10.83 -2.39
CA THR A 31 -7.75 -11.33 -1.49
C THR A 31 -9.09 -10.65 -1.75
N ASP A 32 -10.18 -11.39 -1.50
CA ASP A 32 -11.51 -10.82 -1.44
C ASP A 32 -11.70 -10.06 -0.12
N ILE A 33 -12.18 -8.83 -0.22
CA ILE A 33 -12.49 -7.96 0.93
C ILE A 33 -13.99 -7.65 1.02
N ALA A 34 -14.82 -8.44 0.34
CA ALA A 34 -16.26 -8.33 0.34
C ALA A 34 -16.93 -9.72 0.27
N GLY A 35 -18.24 -9.75 0.53
CA GLY A 35 -19.04 -10.96 0.40
C GLY A 35 -18.71 -12.03 1.43
N LYS A 36 -18.88 -13.31 1.03
CA LYS A 36 -18.82 -14.47 1.94
C LYS A 36 -17.44 -14.72 2.54
N SER A 37 -16.38 -14.18 1.93
CA SER A 37 -15.00 -14.30 2.44
C SER A 37 -14.79 -13.53 3.73
N CYS A 38 -15.67 -12.59 4.07
CA CYS A 38 -15.53 -11.74 5.24
C CYS A 38 -16.61 -11.99 6.28
N LYS A 39 -16.24 -11.90 7.56
CA LYS A 39 -17.18 -11.96 8.69
C LYS A 39 -17.63 -10.55 9.06
N LYS A 40 -18.91 -10.24 8.86
CA LYS A 40 -19.53 -8.96 9.26
C LYS A 40 -19.83 -8.94 10.76
N THR A 41 -19.53 -7.82 11.41
CA THR A 41 -19.98 -7.46 12.75
C THR A 41 -20.63 -6.08 12.65
N VAL A 42 -21.87 -5.95 13.10
CA VAL A 42 -22.57 -4.66 13.15
C VAL A 42 -22.09 -3.94 14.41
N ALA A 43 -21.52 -2.75 14.24
CA ALA A 43 -21.05 -1.90 15.33
C ALA A 43 -22.22 -1.09 15.90
N ASP A 44 -23.08 -0.56 15.03
CA ASP A 44 -24.26 0.21 15.40
C ASP A 44 -25.44 -0.18 14.50
N LYS A 45 -26.58 -0.50 15.11
CA LYS A 45 -27.79 -0.93 14.38
C LYS A 45 -28.65 0.23 13.87
N VAL A 46 -28.51 1.41 14.47
CA VAL A 46 -29.22 2.62 14.10
C VAL A 46 -28.54 3.26 12.89
N THR A 47 -27.23 3.47 12.95
CA THR A 47 -26.48 4.04 11.82
C THR A 47 -26.18 3.01 10.75
N GLY A 48 -26.20 1.72 11.10
CA GLY A 48 -25.82 0.63 10.20
C GLY A 48 -24.32 0.39 10.12
N ALA A 49 -23.51 1.12 10.89
CA ALA A 49 -22.05 0.99 10.91
C ALA A 49 -21.61 -0.45 11.15
N TYR A 50 -20.59 -0.90 10.41
CA TYR A 50 -20.12 -2.27 10.49
C TYR A 50 -18.63 -2.42 10.26
N THR A 51 -18.11 -3.57 10.71
CA THR A 51 -16.78 -4.05 10.38
C THR A 51 -16.86 -5.39 9.66
N LEU A 52 -16.15 -5.53 8.54
CA LEU A 52 -15.88 -6.81 7.92
C LEU A 52 -14.48 -7.27 8.32
N ARG A 53 -14.36 -8.46 8.88
CA ARG A 53 -13.06 -9.12 9.09
C ARG A 53 -12.78 -10.03 7.90
N CYS A 54 -11.80 -9.67 7.09
CA CYS A 54 -11.46 -10.33 5.84
C CYS A 54 -10.08 -11.01 5.91
N PRO A 55 -9.87 -12.14 5.20
CA PRO A 55 -8.57 -12.77 5.10
C PRO A 55 -7.58 -11.89 4.32
N GLY A 56 -6.31 -11.97 4.70
CA GLY A 56 -5.20 -11.33 4.01
C GLY A 56 -4.13 -12.34 3.58
N VAL A 57 -2.94 -11.84 3.25
CA VAL A 57 -1.79 -12.65 2.81
C VAL A 57 -0.77 -12.76 3.94
N GLY A 58 -0.03 -13.88 4.03
CA GLY A 58 1.05 -14.00 5.02
C GLY A 58 0.57 -13.96 6.47
N LYS A 59 -0.64 -14.48 6.76
CA LYS A 59 -1.35 -14.40 8.04
C LYS A 59 -1.82 -13.00 8.47
N TYR A 60 -1.64 -12.00 7.63
CA TYR A 60 -2.30 -10.71 7.81
C TYR A 60 -3.81 -10.86 7.60
N ARG A 61 -4.57 -9.92 8.15
CA ARG A 61 -6.00 -9.77 7.95
C ARG A 61 -6.31 -8.29 7.67
N LEU A 62 -7.49 -8.05 7.12
CA LEU A 62 -8.02 -6.69 6.97
C LEU A 62 -9.27 -6.56 7.82
N HIS A 63 -9.40 -5.44 8.53
CA HIS A 63 -10.68 -4.99 9.04
C HIS A 63 -11.16 -3.86 8.14
N ILE A 64 -12.31 -4.08 7.51
CA ILE A 64 -12.95 -3.08 6.66
C ILE A 64 -14.01 -2.39 7.49
N HIS A 65 -13.90 -1.08 7.61
CA HIS A 65 -14.84 -0.26 8.35
C HIS A 65 -15.76 0.45 7.37
N ASP A 66 -17.03 0.51 7.71
CA ASP A 66 -18.04 1.29 7.02
C ASP A 66 -18.89 1.99 8.08
N ASP A 67 -18.86 3.31 8.06
CA ASP A 67 -19.60 4.18 8.97
C ASP A 67 -19.94 5.49 8.25
N ASP A 68 -21.18 5.94 8.40
CA ASP A 68 -21.73 7.12 7.70
C ASP A 68 -21.38 7.15 6.19
N GLU A 69 -21.56 6.01 5.52
CA GLU A 69 -21.25 5.79 4.09
C GLU A 69 -19.80 6.14 3.69
N ARG A 70 -18.87 6.01 4.63
CA ARG A 70 -17.42 6.13 4.40
C ARG A 70 -16.73 4.84 4.76
N SER A 71 -15.83 4.41 3.88
CA SER A 71 -15.08 3.17 4.07
C SER A 71 -13.62 3.43 4.42
N SER A 72 -13.08 2.68 5.38
CA SER A 72 -11.64 2.64 5.67
C SER A 72 -11.18 1.21 5.94
N ILE A 73 -9.87 1.03 6.03
CA ILE A 73 -9.23 -0.26 6.22
C ILE A 73 -8.23 -0.16 7.36
N ASP A 74 -8.26 -1.15 8.25
CA ASP A 74 -7.14 -1.45 9.13
C ASP A 74 -6.39 -2.69 8.62
N ILE A 75 -5.08 -2.62 8.68
CA ILE A 75 -4.19 -3.77 8.46
C ILE A 75 -3.95 -4.42 9.82
N VAL A 76 -4.25 -5.71 9.92
CA VAL A 76 -4.02 -6.49 11.13
C VAL A 76 -2.89 -7.48 10.91
N THR A 77 -1.83 -7.35 11.68
CA THR A 77 -0.63 -8.18 11.58
C THR A 77 -0.86 -9.58 12.19
N PRO A 78 0.05 -10.54 11.92
CA PRO A 78 -0.03 -11.88 12.52
C PRO A 78 0.03 -11.89 14.05
N ASP A 79 0.71 -10.92 14.66
CA ASP A 79 0.78 -10.67 16.11
C ASP A 79 -0.35 -9.77 16.63
N ALA A 80 -1.41 -9.57 15.83
CA ALA A 80 -2.63 -8.84 16.16
C ALA A 80 -2.45 -7.34 16.44
N ARG A 81 -1.35 -6.73 16.00
CA ARG A 81 -1.25 -5.26 15.92
C ARG A 81 -2.17 -4.75 14.82
N VAL A 82 -2.74 -3.58 15.04
CA VAL A 82 -3.71 -2.95 14.15
C VAL A 82 -3.13 -1.62 13.69
N PHE A 83 -3.07 -1.42 12.38
CA PHE A 83 -2.66 -0.18 11.75
C PHE A 83 -3.83 0.38 10.93
N ALA A 84 -4.43 1.46 11.41
CA ALA A 84 -5.51 2.14 10.72
C ALA A 84 -4.96 2.96 9.56
N LEU A 85 -5.53 2.78 8.36
CA LEU A 85 -5.13 3.55 7.18
C LEU A 85 -5.91 4.87 7.04
N ASN A 86 -6.95 5.08 7.87
CA ASN A 86 -7.70 6.34 8.00
C ASN A 86 -8.13 6.98 6.66
N TYR A 87 -8.74 6.20 5.76
CA TYR A 87 -9.11 6.69 4.43
C TYR A 87 -10.05 7.90 4.47
N TRP A 88 -10.96 7.95 5.43
CA TRP A 88 -11.89 9.06 5.68
C TRP A 88 -11.20 10.38 6.06
N GLU A 89 -9.93 10.35 6.45
CA GLU A 89 -9.15 11.55 6.72
C GLU A 89 -8.06 11.76 5.67
N VAL A 90 -7.38 10.70 5.25
CA VAL A 90 -6.15 10.77 4.45
C VAL A 90 -6.42 10.73 2.94
N VAL A 91 -7.56 10.16 2.52
CA VAL A 91 -7.90 10.01 1.09
C VAL A 91 -9.06 10.92 0.70
N THR A 92 -10.14 10.94 1.49
CA THR A 92 -11.33 11.75 1.21
C THR A 92 -12.19 11.92 2.46
N HIS A 93 -12.71 13.13 2.68
CA HIS A 93 -13.75 13.40 3.69
C HIS A 93 -15.17 13.07 3.19
N GLY A 94 -15.35 12.97 1.88
CA GLY A 94 -16.64 12.64 1.27
C GLY A 94 -17.00 11.15 1.34
N PHE A 95 -18.23 10.83 0.94
CA PHE A 95 -18.72 9.45 0.90
C PHE A 95 -17.81 8.54 0.06
N SER A 96 -17.64 7.30 0.54
CA SER A 96 -16.74 6.36 -0.12
C SER A 96 -17.13 4.91 0.12
N SER A 97 -16.83 4.07 -0.88
CA SER A 97 -17.02 2.63 -0.79
C SER A 97 -15.86 1.88 -1.43
N LEU A 98 -15.53 0.71 -0.89
CA LEU A 98 -14.42 -0.09 -1.38
C LEU A 98 -14.78 -0.97 -2.58
N GLY A 99 -13.78 -1.23 -3.42
CA GLY A 99 -13.81 -2.34 -4.37
C GLY A 99 -13.81 -3.70 -3.65
N LYS A 100 -14.01 -4.78 -4.42
CA LYS A 100 -14.16 -6.13 -3.86
C LYS A 100 -12.85 -6.85 -3.55
N LYS A 101 -11.71 -6.33 -4.05
CA LYS A 101 -10.40 -6.98 -3.99
C LYS A 101 -9.38 -6.06 -3.34
N ALA A 102 -8.51 -6.66 -2.54
CA ALA A 102 -7.24 -6.06 -2.14
C ALA A 102 -6.11 -6.73 -2.93
N GLU A 103 -5.22 -5.92 -3.49
CA GLU A 103 -3.95 -6.38 -4.05
C GLU A 103 -2.85 -6.18 -3.00
N TRP A 104 -2.12 -7.24 -2.72
CA TRP A 104 -0.97 -7.25 -1.82
C TRP A 104 0.30 -7.33 -2.65
N ARG A 105 1.23 -6.40 -2.41
CA ARG A 105 2.60 -6.53 -2.91
C ARG A 105 3.39 -7.31 -1.87
N VAL A 106 4.00 -8.42 -2.29
CA VAL A 106 4.67 -9.35 -1.38
C VAL A 106 6.10 -9.63 -1.79
N ALA A 107 6.98 -9.68 -0.79
CA ALA A 107 8.32 -10.19 -0.91
C ALA A 107 8.39 -11.65 -0.44
N ASN A 108 9.33 -12.42 -0.99
CA ASN A 108 9.71 -13.71 -0.44
C ASN A 108 10.98 -13.54 0.40
N VAL A 109 10.87 -13.66 1.72
CA VAL A 109 12.00 -13.51 2.65
C VAL A 109 12.17 -14.83 3.39
N GLY A 110 13.26 -15.56 3.08
CA GLY A 110 13.55 -16.84 3.71
C GLY A 110 12.43 -17.89 3.52
N GLY A 111 11.82 -17.93 2.34
CA GLY A 111 10.72 -18.85 2.02
C GLY A 111 9.36 -18.40 2.55
N LYS A 112 9.26 -17.25 3.23
CA LYS A 112 8.02 -16.71 3.76
C LYS A 112 7.50 -15.59 2.86
N THR A 113 6.20 -15.63 2.58
CA THR A 113 5.48 -14.53 1.93
C THR A 113 5.26 -13.40 2.95
N VAL A 114 5.91 -12.26 2.72
CA VAL A 114 5.82 -11.08 3.57
C VAL A 114 5.17 -9.95 2.78
N PRO A 115 3.96 -9.50 3.15
CA PRO A 115 3.37 -8.31 2.56
C PRO A 115 4.19 -7.06 2.90
N VAL A 116 4.42 -6.22 1.89
CA VAL A 116 5.15 -4.94 2.01
C VAL A 116 4.31 -3.74 1.61
N ALA A 117 3.24 -3.95 0.84
CA ALA A 117 2.28 -2.91 0.51
C ALA A 117 0.90 -3.49 0.20
N LEU A 118 -0.11 -2.63 0.30
CA LEU A 118 -1.51 -2.91 0.02
C LEU A 118 -2.02 -1.88 -1.00
N ILE A 119 -2.72 -2.35 -2.02
CA ILE A 119 -3.39 -1.51 -3.02
C ILE A 119 -4.87 -1.88 -3.01
N VAL A 120 -5.73 -0.89 -2.76
CA VAL A 120 -7.18 -1.10 -2.75
C VAL A 120 -7.89 -0.03 -3.54
N ARG A 121 -8.87 -0.43 -4.34
CA ARG A 121 -9.75 0.51 -5.05
C ARG A 121 -10.75 1.13 -4.08
N LEU A 122 -10.86 2.46 -4.12
CA LEU A 122 -11.86 3.23 -3.40
C LEU A 122 -12.69 4.01 -4.42
N ASN A 123 -14.01 3.84 -4.37
CA ASN A 123 -14.95 4.72 -5.08
C ASN A 123 -15.23 5.89 -4.14
N VAL A 124 -14.99 7.10 -4.61
CA VAL A 124 -15.17 8.31 -3.81
C VAL A 124 -16.18 9.23 -4.48
N MET A 125 -16.98 9.89 -3.65
CA MET A 125 -17.76 11.04 -4.05
C MET A 125 -16.95 12.29 -3.71
N ASP A 126 -16.39 12.92 -4.73
CA ASP A 126 -15.70 14.20 -4.60
C ASP A 126 -16.73 15.31 -4.36
N GLN A 127 -16.65 15.94 -3.20
CA GLN A 127 -17.59 16.97 -2.73
C GLN A 127 -16.92 18.36 -2.64
N SER A 128 -15.79 18.56 -3.33
CA SER A 128 -15.15 19.88 -3.42
C SER A 128 -16.07 20.96 -4.02
N ASP A 129 -17.05 20.54 -4.84
CA ASP A 129 -18.21 21.34 -5.24
C ASP A 129 -19.49 20.62 -4.75
N PRO A 130 -20.07 21.04 -3.59
CA PRO A 130 -21.23 20.38 -3.01
C PRO A 130 -22.48 20.37 -3.90
N GLU A 131 -22.62 21.37 -4.78
CA GLU A 131 -23.74 21.47 -5.72
C GLU A 131 -23.56 20.51 -6.91
N ARG A 132 -22.32 20.06 -7.17
CA ARG A 132 -21.97 19.21 -8.31
C ARG A 132 -21.02 18.08 -7.91
N PRO A 133 -21.45 17.17 -7.02
CA PRO A 133 -20.60 16.09 -6.56
C PRO A 133 -20.19 15.16 -7.71
N LYS A 134 -18.94 14.72 -7.71
CA LYS A 134 -18.38 13.89 -8.80
C LYS A 134 -17.96 12.53 -8.29
N ARG A 135 -18.45 11.48 -8.94
CA ARG A 135 -17.94 10.12 -8.73
C ARG A 135 -16.58 9.98 -9.40
N ARG A 136 -15.60 9.51 -8.63
CA ARG A 136 -14.29 9.12 -9.14
C ARG A 136 -13.81 7.86 -8.43
N GLN A 137 -12.86 7.17 -9.04
CA GLN A 137 -12.27 5.96 -8.46
C GLN A 137 -10.78 6.17 -8.32
N VAL A 138 -10.24 5.73 -7.19
CA VAL A 138 -8.80 5.82 -6.92
C VAL A 138 -8.27 4.47 -6.47
N LEU A 139 -6.97 4.24 -6.67
CA LEU A 139 -6.22 3.16 -6.07
C LEU A 139 -5.41 3.74 -4.91
N VAL A 140 -5.79 3.37 -3.70
CA VAL A 140 -5.11 3.78 -2.48
C VAL A 140 -3.95 2.82 -2.24
N VAL A 141 -2.75 3.36 -2.11
CA VAL A 141 -1.51 2.60 -1.91
C VAL A 141 -1.02 2.84 -0.49
N ALA A 142 -0.90 1.77 0.28
CA ALA A 142 -0.35 1.79 1.63
C ALA A 142 0.92 0.94 1.72
N HIS A 143 1.92 1.41 2.45
CA HIS A 143 3.09 0.61 2.80
C HIS A 143 2.87 -0.10 4.13
N ILE A 144 3.47 -1.29 4.25
CA ILE A 144 3.45 -2.13 5.45
C ILE A 144 4.89 -2.30 5.90
N GLY A 145 5.26 -1.53 6.92
CA GLY A 145 6.53 -1.65 7.62
C GLY A 145 6.45 -2.60 8.81
N LYS A 146 7.57 -2.77 9.51
CA LYS A 146 7.63 -3.59 10.72
C LYS A 146 6.72 -3.04 11.82
N ASP A 147 6.73 -1.73 12.03
CA ASP A 147 6.09 -1.08 13.18
C ASP A 147 5.08 0.01 12.79
N THR A 148 4.80 0.14 11.49
CA THR A 148 3.85 1.11 10.95
C THR A 148 3.24 0.61 9.66
N ALA A 149 2.01 1.01 9.37
CA ALA A 149 1.45 0.96 8.03
C ALA A 149 0.62 2.22 7.79
N CYS A 150 0.75 2.81 6.60
CA CYS A 150 0.10 4.08 6.27
C CYS A 150 -0.08 4.22 4.77
N VAL A 151 -1.02 5.07 4.37
CA VAL A 151 -1.18 5.47 2.96
C VAL A 151 0.02 6.31 2.54
N VAL A 152 0.60 5.98 1.39
CA VAL A 152 1.76 6.67 0.81
C VAL A 152 1.44 7.31 -0.53
N ASN A 153 0.41 6.82 -1.22
CA ASN A 153 0.00 7.37 -2.51
C ASN A 153 -1.47 7.08 -2.82
N VAL A 154 -2.07 7.90 -3.69
CA VAL A 154 -3.42 7.74 -4.22
C VAL A 154 -3.36 7.97 -5.73
N VAL A 155 -3.64 6.92 -6.51
CA VAL A 155 -3.57 6.97 -7.98
C VAL A 155 -4.96 7.09 -8.56
N ASP A 156 -5.17 7.98 -9.52
CA ASP A 156 -6.44 8.07 -10.25
C ASP A 156 -6.68 6.79 -11.06
N ALA A 157 -7.79 6.12 -10.80
CA ALA A 157 -8.12 4.85 -11.42
C ALA A 157 -8.76 5.00 -12.82
N ALA A 158 -8.98 6.23 -13.30
CA ALA A 158 -9.39 6.51 -14.68
C ALA A 158 -8.22 6.43 -15.68
N SER A 159 -6.97 6.48 -15.21
CA SER A 159 -5.80 6.34 -16.10
C SER A 159 -5.70 4.92 -16.67
N THR A 160 -5.28 4.80 -17.93
CA THR A 160 -5.10 3.51 -18.61
C THR A 160 -4.02 2.63 -17.97
N ASP A 161 -3.05 3.25 -17.30
CA ASP A 161 -1.94 2.61 -16.62
C ASP A 161 -2.08 2.60 -15.09
N ALA A 162 -3.25 2.94 -14.54
CA ALA A 162 -3.45 3.16 -13.11
C ALA A 162 -2.94 2.02 -12.22
N ASN A 163 -3.20 0.76 -12.60
CA ASN A 163 -2.72 -0.40 -11.85
C ASN A 163 -1.19 -0.51 -11.87
N ALA A 164 -0.55 -0.22 -13.01
CA ALA A 164 0.90 -0.23 -13.13
C ALA A 164 1.53 0.90 -12.32
N ALA A 165 0.94 2.10 -12.37
CA ALA A 165 1.37 3.24 -11.56
C ALA A 165 1.21 2.97 -10.05
N ALA A 166 0.11 2.36 -9.61
CA ALA A 166 -0.11 1.98 -8.21
C ALA A 166 0.90 0.94 -7.73
N ARG A 167 1.23 -0.07 -8.56
CA ARG A 167 2.29 -1.05 -8.24
C ARG A 167 3.66 -0.40 -8.19
N ALA A 168 3.98 0.47 -9.15
CA ALA A 168 5.23 1.21 -9.15
C ALA A 168 5.38 2.10 -7.92
N ALA A 169 4.28 2.72 -7.45
CA ALA A 169 4.27 3.43 -6.17
C ALA A 169 4.46 2.47 -5.00
N ALA A 170 3.76 1.34 -4.97
CA ALA A 170 3.85 0.36 -3.89
C ALA A 170 5.22 -0.35 -3.77
N ASP A 171 5.96 -0.44 -4.89
CA ASP A 171 7.24 -1.15 -4.97
C ASP A 171 8.45 -0.23 -4.67
N ARG A 172 8.24 1.09 -4.56
CA ARG A 172 9.31 2.02 -4.20
C ARG A 172 9.67 1.85 -2.72
N PRO A 173 10.97 1.84 -2.36
CA PRO A 173 11.37 1.82 -0.96
C PRO A 173 10.92 3.11 -0.26
N GLU A 174 10.60 2.99 1.03
CA GLU A 174 10.40 4.08 2.00
C GLU A 174 9.79 5.38 1.45
N GLN A 175 8.47 5.49 1.57
CA GLN A 175 7.73 6.71 1.25
C GLN A 175 7.18 7.36 2.53
N THR A 176 7.05 8.68 2.48
CA THR A 176 6.41 9.43 3.56
C THR A 176 4.92 9.14 3.58
N CYS A 177 4.37 8.89 4.76
CA CYS A 177 2.93 8.75 4.95
C CYS A 177 2.23 10.05 4.51
N LEU A 178 1.13 9.91 3.76
CA LEU A 178 0.26 11.03 3.47
C LEU A 178 -0.34 11.56 4.78
N LYS A 179 -0.46 12.89 4.84
CA LYS A 179 -1.21 13.58 5.89
C LYS A 179 -2.69 13.61 5.52
N SER A 180 -3.54 14.01 6.47
CA SER A 180 -4.97 14.21 6.22
C SER A 180 -5.17 15.06 4.95
N ALA A 181 -6.09 14.61 4.10
CA ALA A 181 -6.58 15.35 2.96
C ALA A 181 -7.09 16.71 3.45
N ALA A 182 -6.86 17.75 2.65
CA ALA A 182 -7.42 19.06 2.94
C ALA A 182 -8.95 18.94 3.07
N PRO A 183 -9.56 19.66 4.05
CA PRO A 183 -11.01 19.70 4.20
C PRO A 183 -11.69 20.28 2.95
#